data_AF-A0A031HWS4-F1
#
_entry.id   AF-A0A031HWS4-F1
#
_cell.length_a   1.000
_cell.length_b   1.000
_cell.length_c   1.000
_cell.angle_alpha   90.00
_cell.angle_beta   90.00
_cell.angle_gamma   90.00
#
_symmetry.space_group_name_H-M   'P 1'
#
loop_
_entity.id
_entity.type
_entity.pdbx_description
1 polymer ?
#
loop_
_entity_poly.entity_id
_entity_poly.type
_entity_poly.pdbx_seq_one_letter_code
_entity_poly.pdbx_strand_id
1 'polypeptide(L)'
;MRWLLVGMGMGLALAACSSPAKQAEQTYDLAFAKGSAAERCAAARAVKQAYQKADDTGQAETWRSKEEEECRTARLVGKGNASPTVSAAQLGPNPPQFHETH
;
A
#
# COMPACT_ATOMS: atom_id res chain seq x y z
N MET A 1 -35.64 -45.07 -6.26
CA MET A 1 -35.22 -44.42 -5.00
C MET A 1 -34.96 -42.95 -5.28
N ARG A 2 -35.68 -42.11 -4.57
CA ARG A 2 -35.80 -40.66 -4.73
C ARG A 2 -34.74 -40.05 -3.80
N TRP A 3 -33.64 -39.53 -4.35
CA TRP A 3 -32.69 -38.73 -3.55
C TRP A 3 -33.17 -37.28 -3.56
N LEU A 4 -33.22 -36.75 -2.34
CA LEU A 4 -33.90 -35.52 -1.96
C LEU A 4 -33.12 -34.28 -2.42
N LEU A 5 -33.89 -33.29 -2.86
CA LEU A 5 -33.51 -31.87 -2.80
C LEU A 5 -33.13 -31.52 -1.36
N VAL A 6 -31.86 -31.21 -1.11
CA VAL A 6 -31.44 -30.41 0.05
C VAL A 6 -30.41 -29.40 -0.42
N GLY A 7 -30.90 -28.17 -0.55
CA GLY A 7 -30.20 -26.93 -0.20
C GLY A 7 -28.71 -26.82 -0.52
N MET A 8 -28.42 -26.10 -1.61
CA MET A 8 -27.43 -25.03 -1.51
C MET A 8 -27.88 -23.87 -2.39
N GLY A 9 -28.97 -23.25 -1.93
CA GLY A 9 -29.17 -21.83 -2.19
C GLY A 9 -28.04 -21.06 -1.52
N MET A 10 -27.02 -20.77 -2.30
CA MET A 10 -26.06 -19.68 -2.08
C MET A 10 -25.85 -19.10 -3.49
N GLY A 11 -26.75 -18.24 -3.99
CA GLY A 11 -27.21 -17.09 -3.23
C GLY A 11 -26.04 -16.15 -2.93
N LEU A 12 -25.00 -16.13 -3.77
CA LEU A 12 -24.06 -15.03 -3.87
C LEU A 12 -24.11 -14.49 -5.30
N ALA A 13 -25.29 -14.01 -5.66
CA ALA A 13 -25.40 -12.77 -6.42
C ALA A 13 -24.79 -11.63 -5.58
N LEU A 14 -23.48 -11.68 -5.36
CA LEU A 14 -22.66 -10.49 -5.17
C LEU A 14 -21.83 -10.34 -6.45
N ALA A 15 -22.53 -10.32 -7.59
CA ALA A 15 -22.19 -9.34 -8.61
C ALA A 15 -22.42 -7.95 -8.00
N ALA A 16 -21.59 -7.59 -7.01
CA ALA A 16 -21.26 -6.22 -6.80
C ALA A 16 -20.60 -5.82 -8.12
N CYS A 17 -21.38 -5.28 -9.05
CA CYS A 17 -20.91 -4.42 -10.13
C CYS A 17 -20.26 -3.16 -9.51
N SER A 18 -19.34 -3.35 -8.57
CA SER A 18 -18.47 -2.31 -8.08
C SER A 18 -17.46 -2.14 -9.19
N SER A 19 -17.52 -0.99 -9.87
CA SER A 19 -16.54 -0.63 -10.89
C SER A 19 -15.14 -0.93 -10.35
N PRO A 20 -14.23 -1.50 -11.15
CA PRO A 20 -12.88 -1.85 -10.69
C PRO A 20 -12.17 -0.66 -10.02
N ALA A 21 -12.54 0.57 -10.40
CA ALA A 21 -12.13 1.79 -9.71
C ALA A 21 -12.60 1.89 -8.25
N LYS A 22 -13.88 1.64 -7.96
CA LYS A 22 -14.44 1.62 -6.59
C LYS A 22 -13.78 0.57 -5.70
N GLN A 23 -13.41 -0.59 -6.26
CA GLN A 23 -12.70 -1.62 -5.52
C GLN A 23 -11.25 -1.20 -5.21
N ALA A 24 -10.61 -0.52 -6.15
CA ALA A 24 -9.30 0.06 -5.93
C ALA A 24 -9.34 1.17 -4.85
N GLU A 25 -10.38 2.00 -4.81
CA GLU A 25 -10.62 2.97 -3.73
C GLU A 25 -10.70 2.31 -2.35
N GLN A 26 -11.45 1.21 -2.21
CA GLN A 26 -11.51 0.46 -0.95
C GLN A 26 -10.16 -0.10 -0.52
N THR A 27 -9.36 -0.56 -1.48
CA THR A 27 -8.00 -1.03 -1.23
C THR A 27 -7.09 0.11 -0.76
N TYR A 28 -7.28 1.31 -1.33
CA TYR A 28 -6.62 2.52 -0.86
C TYR A 28 -7.03 2.90 0.56
N ASP A 29 -8.32 2.88 0.91
CA ASP A 29 -8.79 3.15 2.28
C ASP A 29 -8.16 2.20 3.30
N LEU A 30 -8.04 0.91 2.96
CA LEU A 30 -7.36 -0.07 3.80
C LEU A 30 -5.87 0.23 3.97
N ALA A 31 -5.18 0.56 2.87
CA ALA A 31 -3.77 0.96 2.91
C ALA A 31 -3.57 2.28 3.68
N PHE A 32 -4.54 3.19 3.61
CA PHE A 32 -4.51 4.44 4.37
C PHE A 32 -4.69 4.18 5.87
N ALA A 33 -5.63 3.31 6.26
CA ALA A 33 -5.90 3.00 7.66
C ALA A 33 -4.80 2.18 8.33
N LYS A 34 -4.17 1.24 7.62
CA LYS A 34 -3.27 0.23 8.22
C LYS A 34 -1.91 0.07 7.54
N GLY A 35 -1.74 0.60 6.34
CA GLY A 35 -0.54 0.42 5.54
C GLY A 35 0.48 1.55 5.68
N SER A 36 1.68 1.27 5.19
CA SER A 36 2.80 2.21 5.10
C SER A 36 2.57 3.26 4.00
N ALA A 37 3.26 4.38 4.06
CA ALA A 37 3.19 5.41 3.01
C ALA A 37 3.49 4.84 1.60
N ALA A 38 4.40 3.87 1.49
CA ALA A 38 4.67 3.16 0.23
C ALA A 38 3.47 2.34 -0.28
N GLU A 39 2.74 1.69 0.62
CA GLU A 39 1.52 0.93 0.28
C GLU A 39 0.39 1.87 -0.16
N ARG A 40 0.25 3.02 0.50
CA ARG A 40 -0.72 4.06 0.11
C ARG A 40 -0.42 4.64 -1.27
N CYS A 41 0.85 4.91 -1.57
CA CYS A 41 1.31 5.33 -2.90
C CYS A 41 0.98 4.29 -3.98
N ALA A 42 1.27 3.00 -3.72
CA ALA A 42 0.96 1.92 -4.65
C ALA A 42 -0.57 1.77 -4.86
N ALA A 43 -1.35 1.87 -3.79
CA ALA A 43 -2.81 1.80 -3.86
C ALA A 43 -3.40 3.00 -4.61
N ALA A 44 -2.96 4.23 -4.34
CA ALA A 44 -3.41 5.44 -5.05
C ALA A 44 -3.13 5.35 -6.57
N ARG A 45 -1.96 4.82 -6.95
CA ARG A 45 -1.62 4.57 -8.36
C ARG A 45 -2.54 3.53 -9.00
N ALA A 46 -2.89 2.47 -8.27
CA ALA A 46 -3.85 1.46 -8.73
C ALA A 46 -5.25 2.06 -8.95
N VAL A 47 -5.70 2.96 -8.07
CA VAL A 47 -6.98 3.66 -8.23
C VAL A 47 -6.96 4.56 -9.46
N LYS A 48 -5.90 5.36 -9.65
CA LYS A 48 -5.73 6.19 -10.84
C LYS A 48 -5.81 5.36 -12.12
N GLN A 49 -5.08 4.24 -12.18
CA GLN A 49 -5.11 3.37 -13.36
C GLN A 49 -6.49 2.75 -13.60
N ALA A 50 -7.22 2.42 -12.53
CA ALA A 50 -8.56 1.87 -12.67
C ALA A 50 -9.54 2.92 -13.24
N TYR A 51 -9.43 4.19 -12.84
CA TYR A 51 -10.21 5.28 -13.44
C TYR A 51 -9.78 5.62 -14.86
N GLN A 52 -8.48 5.56 -15.18
CA GLN A 52 -8.00 5.70 -16.56
C GLN A 52 -8.55 4.60 -17.48
N LYS A 53 -8.60 3.35 -17.00
CA LYS A 53 -9.19 2.22 -17.74
C LYS A 53 -10.72 2.31 -17.87
N ALA A 54 -11.35 3.06 -16.99
CA ALA A 54 -12.78 3.34 -17.06
C ALA A 54 -13.09 4.61 -17.88
N ASP A 55 -12.09 5.21 -18.54
CA ASP A 55 -12.18 6.47 -19.28
C ASP A 55 -12.75 7.65 -18.46
N ASP A 56 -12.62 7.59 -17.14
CA ASP A 56 -13.06 8.64 -16.21
C ASP A 56 -11.90 9.57 -15.88
N THR A 57 -11.64 10.51 -16.79
CA THR A 57 -10.51 11.44 -16.70
C THR A 57 -10.60 12.38 -15.50
N GLY A 58 -11.81 12.79 -15.10
CA GLY A 58 -12.01 13.65 -13.93
C GLY A 58 -11.60 12.97 -12.62
N GLN A 59 -11.99 11.71 -12.44
CA GLN A 59 -11.53 10.93 -11.29
C GLN A 59 -10.04 10.57 -11.40
N ALA A 60 -9.54 10.26 -12.60
CA ALA A 60 -8.11 9.98 -12.80
C ALA A 60 -7.21 11.18 -12.42
N GLU A 61 -7.61 12.41 -12.74
CA GLU A 61 -6.87 13.61 -12.33
C GLU A 61 -6.97 13.86 -10.83
N THR A 62 -8.14 13.62 -10.23
CA THR A 62 -8.30 13.69 -8.77
C THR A 62 -7.35 12.74 -8.06
N TRP A 63 -7.23 11.50 -8.54
CA TRP A 63 -6.33 10.49 -7.99
C TRP A 63 -4.86 10.73 -8.33
N ARG A 64 -4.55 11.47 -9.40
CA ARG A 64 -3.17 11.90 -9.71
C ARG A 64 -2.60 12.77 -8.60
N SER A 65 -3.35 13.78 -8.13
CA SER A 65 -2.89 14.66 -7.05
C SER A 65 -2.68 13.88 -5.74
N LYS A 66 -3.60 12.96 -5.41
CA LYS A 66 -3.48 12.08 -4.24
C LYS A 66 -2.28 11.14 -4.33
N GLU A 67 -2.06 10.52 -5.50
CA GLU A 67 -0.86 9.71 -5.74
C GLU A 67 0.42 10.52 -5.51
N GLU A 68 0.48 11.74 -6.03
CA GLU A 68 1.69 12.56 -5.94
C GLU A 68 2.05 12.90 -4.48
N GLU A 69 1.06 13.25 -3.66
CA GLU A 69 1.23 13.51 -2.24
C GLU A 69 1.65 12.25 -1.45
N GLU A 70 0.93 11.14 -1.63
CA GLU A 70 1.22 9.88 -0.94
C GLU A 70 2.58 9.31 -1.34
N CYS A 71 2.93 9.35 -2.63
CA CYS A 71 4.23 8.90 -3.13
C CYS A 71 5.37 9.84 -2.72
N ARG A 72 5.13 11.15 -2.59
CA ARG A 72 6.11 12.08 -2.02
C ARG A 72 6.37 11.75 -0.55
N THR A 73 5.31 11.52 0.22
CA THR A 73 5.40 11.10 1.63
C THR A 73 6.14 9.77 1.76
N ALA A 74 5.82 8.78 0.92
CA ALA A 74 6.51 7.50 0.86
C ALA A 74 8.02 7.65 0.60
N ARG A 75 8.40 8.55 -0.31
CA ARG A 75 9.82 8.86 -0.59
C ARG A 75 10.50 9.55 0.58
N LEU A 76 9.83 10.46 1.27
CA LEU A 76 10.37 11.16 2.44
C LEU A 76 10.55 10.20 3.63
N VAL A 77 9.58 9.33 3.89
CA VAL A 77 9.64 8.29 4.93
C VAL A 77 10.68 7.22 4.59
N GLY A 78 10.75 6.80 3.32
CA GLY A 78 11.77 5.88 2.82
C GLY A 78 13.18 6.45 2.89
N LYS A 79 13.35 7.77 2.67
CA LYS A 79 14.63 8.47 2.89
C LYS A 79 14.96 8.69 4.37
N GLY A 80 13.96 8.85 5.24
CA GLY A 80 14.15 8.93 6.70
C GLY A 80 14.63 7.61 7.32
N ASN A 81 14.23 6.47 6.75
CA ASN A 81 14.75 5.15 7.13
C ASN A 81 16.03 4.74 6.37
N ALA A 82 16.35 5.40 5.26
CA ALA A 82 17.71 5.44 4.75
C ALA A 82 18.53 6.45 5.55
N SER A 83 18.61 6.27 6.87
CA SER A 83 19.84 6.65 7.55
C SER A 83 20.96 5.98 6.74
N PRO A 84 22.01 6.70 6.29
CA PRO A 84 23.21 6.01 5.90
C PRO A 84 23.56 5.17 7.12
N THR A 85 23.34 3.86 7.04
CA THR A 85 23.95 2.93 7.97
C THR A 85 25.40 3.31 7.85
N VAL A 86 25.91 4.02 8.86
CA VAL A 86 27.32 4.25 9.06
C VAL A 86 27.90 2.87 8.87
N SER A 87 28.55 2.68 7.71
CA SER A 87 29.06 1.38 7.35
C SER A 87 29.99 1.04 8.49
N ALA A 88 29.61 0.05 9.29
CA ALA A 88 30.42 -0.55 10.32
C ALA A 88 31.66 -1.27 9.74
N ALA A 89 32.14 -0.80 8.58
CA ALA A 89 33.36 -1.21 7.90
C ALA A 89 34.56 -0.30 8.24
N GLN A 90 34.37 0.76 9.05
CA GLN A 90 35.50 1.53 9.60
C GLN A 90 35.92 1.09 11.01
N LEU A 91 35.25 0.09 11.60
CA LEU A 91 35.81 -0.64 12.73
C LEU A 91 36.89 -1.59 12.17
N GLY A 92 38.10 -1.04 12.00
CA GLY A 92 39.31 -1.84 12.00
C GLY A 92 39.36 -2.75 13.24
N PRO A 93 40.20 -3.79 13.24
CA PRO A 93 40.20 -4.85 14.25
C PRO A 93 40.72 -4.39 15.62
N ASN A 94 40.05 -3.45 16.28
CA ASN A 94 40.35 -3.06 17.66
C ASN A 94 39.03 -2.88 18.45
N PRO A 95 38.77 -3.71 19.48
CA PRO A 95 37.66 -3.47 20.39
C PRO A 95 37.92 -2.20 21.24
N PRO A 96 36.87 -1.43 21.59
CA PRO A 96 37.04 -0.28 22.47
C PRO A 96 37.41 -0.77 23.87
N GLN A 97 38.64 -0.45 24.31
CA GLN A 97 39.03 -0.52 25.71
C GLN A 97 38.19 0.50 26.48
N PHE A 98 37.17 0.03 27.19
CA PHE A 98 36.50 0.81 28.23
C PHE A 98 37.52 1.00 29.37
N HIS A 99 38.15 2.18 29.45
CA HIS A 99 38.86 2.59 30.67
C HIS A 99 37.84 3.24 31.60
N GLU A 100 37.42 2.49 32.62
CA GLU A 100 36.74 3.03 33.79
C GLU A 100 37.81 3.63 34.72
N THR A 101 37.79 4.95 34.89
CA THR A 101 38.59 5.67 35.89
C THR A 101 37.91 5.58 37.24
N HIS A 102 38.55 4.92 38.21
CA HIS A 102 38.31 5.03 39.65
C HIS A 102 39.64 5.28 40.36
#